data_AF-R4KK53-F1
#
_entry.id   AF-R4KK53-F1
#
_cell.length_a   1.000
_cell.length_b   1.000
_cell.length_c   1.000
_cell.angle_alpha   90.00
_cell.angle_beta   90.00
_cell.angle_gamma   90.00
#
_symmetry.space_group_name_H-M   'P 1'
#
loop_
_entity.id
_entity.type
_entity.pdbx_description
1 polymer ?
#
loop_
_entity_poly.entity_id
_entity_poly.type
_entity_poly.pdbx_seq_one_letter_code
_entity_poly.pdbx_strand_id
1 'polypeptide(L)'
;MITNKKTFTLGLVLLVSFVAVFAFIMSPSFGDGRNGLEYADDMFNSLSKGSAYFISEEMVKAEKMAGHEVNVTIVAADSTQAQMWEKLYTPTGANVDINGNEVTIKGDLGNIFTASITDSDAMYNNQGDKIANNYGVDARTASYGWYTSLKAMSGALDKQGMFPESAAIQSVMKKALEPSYNYYGIEPKKVADYTVAVFLLLAFYLVYTLWYGFSIYFLADGFGITASKSAKKVQA
;
A
#
# COMPACT_ATOMS: atom_id res chain seq x y z
N MET A 1 30.97 17.39 33.63
CA MET A 1 31.00 17.80 32.21
C MET A 1 29.63 18.33 31.83
N ILE A 2 29.22 19.48 32.40
CA ILE A 2 28.01 20.23 32.02
C ILE A 2 28.49 21.66 31.88
N THR A 3 28.37 22.23 30.69
CA THR A 3 28.96 23.52 30.32
C THR A 3 27.91 24.63 30.44
N ASN A 4 26.64 24.33 30.13
CA ASN A 4 25.51 25.24 30.32
C ASN A 4 24.38 24.56 31.10
N LYS A 5 24.24 24.90 32.38
CA LYS A 5 23.24 24.29 33.28
C LYS A 5 21.80 24.58 32.87
N LYS A 6 21.52 25.75 32.26
CA LYS A 6 20.16 26.15 31.88
C LYS A 6 19.64 25.31 30.72
N THR A 7 20.42 25.23 29.64
CA THR A 7 20.05 24.45 28.45
C THR A 7 20.07 22.96 28.74
N PHE A 8 21.03 22.48 29.55
CA PHE A 8 21.00 21.10 30.03
C PHE A 8 19.72 20.75 30.79
N THR A 9 19.30 21.59 31.76
CA THR A 9 18.08 21.34 32.55
C THR A 9 16.84 21.38 31.67
N LEU A 10 16.76 22.34 30.75
CA LEU A 10 15.65 22.43 29.79
C LEU A 10 15.56 21.20 28.89
N GLY A 11 16.69 20.76 28.32
CA GLY A 11 16.76 19.55 27.49
C GLY A 11 16.36 18.30 28.27
N LEU A 12 16.80 18.17 29.52
CA LEU A 12 16.44 17.05 30.39
C LEU A 12 14.94 17.04 30.72
N VAL A 13 14.35 18.18 31.07
CA VAL A 13 12.90 18.29 31.33
C VAL A 13 12.10 17.95 30.07
N LEU A 14 12.50 18.47 28.91
CA LEU A 14 11.86 18.15 27.63
C LEU A 14 11.96 16.66 27.30
N LEU A 15 13.11 16.03 27.53
CA LEU A 15 13.31 14.61 27.26
C LEU A 15 12.46 13.73 28.19
N VAL A 16 12.45 14.01 29.50
CA VAL A 16 11.67 13.24 30.47
C VAL A 16 10.18 13.36 30.19
N SER A 17 9.70 14.58 29.92
CA SER A 17 8.30 14.81 29.57
C SER A 17 7.92 14.18 28.22
N PHE A 18 8.82 14.18 27.23
CA PHE A 18 8.65 13.44 25.98
C PHE A 18 8.53 11.94 26.23
N VAL A 19 9.42 11.35 27.03
CA VAL A 19 9.40 9.92 27.36
C VAL A 19 8.13 9.54 28.10
N ALA A 20 7.61 10.41 28.98
CA ALA A 20 6.34 10.17 29.66
C ALA A 20 5.16 10.11 28.66
N VAL A 21 5.11 11.04 27.70
CA VAL A 21 4.09 11.03 26.64
C VAL A 21 4.27 9.82 25.73
N PHE A 22 5.50 9.48 25.35
CA PHE A 22 5.78 8.28 24.56
C PHE A 22 5.32 7.00 25.27
N ALA A 23 5.64 6.85 26.55
CA ALA A 23 5.19 5.72 27.36
C ALA A 23 3.65 5.64 27.44
N PHE A 24 2.98 6.79 27.52
CA PHE A 24 1.52 6.85 27.43
C PHE A 24 1.01 6.43 26.05
N ILE A 25 1.61 6.91 24.96
CA ILE A 25 1.25 6.49 23.59
C ILE A 25 1.42 4.98 23.41
N MET A 26 2.49 4.41 23.95
CA MET A 26 2.76 2.97 23.88
C MET A 26 1.87 2.14 24.82
N SER A 27 1.10 2.77 25.71
CA SER A 27 0.15 2.08 26.58
C SER A 27 -1.10 1.63 25.81
N PRO A 28 -1.82 0.58 26.27
CA PRO A 28 -3.02 0.06 25.60
C PRO A 28 -4.27 0.93 25.80
N SER A 29 -4.10 2.25 25.89
CA SER A 29 -5.15 3.21 26.27
C SER A 29 -5.98 3.72 25.07
N PHE A 30 -5.72 3.26 23.85
CA PHE A 30 -6.27 3.83 22.61
C PHE A 30 -7.39 2.98 21.97
N GLY A 31 -8.21 2.34 22.80
CA GLY A 31 -9.36 1.54 22.37
C GLY A 31 -8.97 0.14 21.88
N ASP A 32 -9.80 -0.86 22.17
CA ASP A 32 -9.58 -2.27 21.79
C ASP A 32 -8.21 -2.84 22.23
N GLY A 33 -7.62 -2.28 23.30
CA GLY A 33 -6.30 -2.65 23.79
C GLY A 33 -5.13 -2.13 22.94
N ARG A 34 -5.39 -1.30 21.93
CA ARG A 34 -4.37 -0.74 21.05
C ARG A 34 -3.55 0.34 21.72
N ASN A 35 -2.30 0.45 21.27
CA ASN A 35 -1.48 1.63 21.53
C ASN A 35 -1.80 2.75 20.52
N GLY A 36 -1.31 3.96 20.79
CA GLY A 36 -1.60 5.13 19.97
C GLY A 36 -1.04 5.06 18.54
N LEU A 37 0.03 4.29 18.31
CA LEU A 37 0.57 4.06 16.96
C LEU A 37 -0.33 3.12 16.16
N GLU A 38 -0.78 2.02 16.77
CA GLU A 38 -1.73 1.08 16.16
C GLU A 38 -3.06 1.77 15.82
N TYR A 39 -3.59 2.56 16.76
CA TYR A 39 -4.80 3.34 16.52
C TYR A 39 -4.64 4.31 15.34
N ALA A 40 -3.52 5.05 15.29
CA ALA A 40 -3.24 5.97 14.21
C ALA A 40 -3.11 5.22 12.88
N ASP A 41 -2.37 4.11 12.85
CA ASP A 41 -2.16 3.29 11.65
C ASP A 41 -3.48 2.73 11.11
N ASP A 42 -4.31 2.10 11.96
CA ASP A 42 -5.63 1.59 11.57
C ASP A 42 -6.52 2.70 11.01
N MET A 43 -6.50 3.87 11.64
CA MET A 43 -7.27 5.03 11.17
C MET A 43 -6.77 5.50 9.79
N PHE A 44 -5.46 5.69 9.63
CA PHE A 44 -4.88 6.11 8.34
C PHE A 44 -5.08 5.06 7.25
N ASN A 45 -4.95 3.77 7.55
CA ASN A 45 -5.21 2.68 6.62
C ASN A 45 -6.68 2.66 6.16
N SER A 46 -7.63 2.83 7.08
CA SER A 46 -9.07 2.91 6.76
C SER A 46 -9.40 4.11 5.87
N LEU A 47 -8.79 5.26 6.17
CA LEU A 47 -8.94 6.51 5.42
C LEU A 47 -8.30 6.42 4.02
N SER A 48 -7.10 5.84 3.97
CA SER A 48 -6.34 5.63 2.75
C SER A 48 -7.06 4.66 1.82
N LYS A 49 -7.60 3.56 2.37
CA LYS A 49 -8.53 2.68 1.67
C LYS A 49 -9.65 3.49 1.04
N GLY A 50 -10.44 4.20 1.85
CA GLY A 50 -11.58 4.99 1.38
C GLY A 50 -11.26 6.04 0.31
N SER A 51 -10.01 6.49 0.22
CA SER A 51 -9.54 7.43 -0.80
C SER A 51 -9.02 6.76 -2.08
N ALA A 52 -8.78 5.45 -2.05
CA ALA A 52 -8.21 4.65 -3.14
C ALA A 52 -9.26 3.88 -3.95
N TYR A 53 -10.55 4.25 -3.86
CA TYR A 53 -11.60 3.56 -4.61
C TYR A 53 -11.71 4.08 -6.05
N PHE A 54 -10.95 3.47 -6.95
CA PHE A 54 -10.97 3.78 -8.40
C PHE A 54 -11.62 2.68 -9.25
N ILE A 55 -12.17 1.64 -8.61
CA ILE A 55 -12.68 0.43 -9.27
C ILE A 55 -13.79 0.75 -10.28
N SER A 56 -14.75 1.62 -9.92
CA SER A 56 -15.81 2.01 -10.86
C SER A 56 -15.27 2.71 -12.10
N GLU A 57 -14.23 3.52 -11.97
CA GLU A 57 -13.58 4.19 -13.11
C GLU A 57 -12.84 3.19 -14.01
N GLU A 58 -12.16 2.20 -13.41
CA GLU A 58 -11.48 1.14 -14.15
C GLU A 58 -12.49 0.20 -14.84
N MET A 59 -13.64 -0.07 -14.23
CA MET A 59 -14.70 -0.86 -14.87
C MET A 59 -15.21 -0.20 -16.16
N VAL A 60 -15.47 1.12 -16.14
CA VAL A 60 -15.86 1.88 -17.33
C VAL A 60 -14.77 1.86 -18.42
N LYS A 61 -13.49 1.79 -18.04
CA LYS A 61 -12.39 1.64 -19.00
C LYS A 61 -12.31 0.22 -19.55
N ALA A 62 -12.56 -0.79 -18.72
CA ALA A 62 -12.59 -2.19 -19.12
C ALA A 62 -13.66 -2.45 -20.20
N GLU A 63 -14.85 -1.87 -20.04
CA GLU A 63 -15.92 -1.95 -21.02
C GLU A 63 -15.50 -1.42 -22.41
N LYS A 64 -14.64 -0.40 -22.45
CA LYS A 64 -14.11 0.15 -23.72
C LYS A 64 -13.09 -0.76 -24.40
N MET A 65 -12.57 -1.76 -23.69
CA MET A 65 -11.64 -2.76 -24.19
C MET A 65 -12.36 -4.01 -24.71
N ALA A 66 -13.68 -4.07 -24.64
CA ALA A 66 -14.46 -5.14 -25.25
C ALA A 66 -14.18 -5.24 -26.76
N GLY A 67 -14.01 -6.47 -27.25
CA GLY A 67 -13.64 -6.80 -28.62
C GLY A 67 -12.13 -6.77 -28.90
N HIS A 68 -11.28 -6.40 -27.93
CA HIS A 68 -9.83 -6.40 -28.11
C HIS A 68 -9.27 -7.78 -27.75
N GLU A 69 -9.11 -8.63 -28.77
CA GLU A 69 -8.49 -9.93 -28.60
C GLU A 69 -6.97 -9.82 -28.40
N VAL A 70 -6.47 -10.55 -27.40
CA VAL A 70 -5.03 -10.75 -27.19
C VAL A 70 -4.67 -12.21 -27.38
N ASN A 71 -3.44 -12.44 -27.82
CA ASN A 71 -2.80 -13.75 -27.88
C ASN A 71 -1.39 -13.63 -27.33
N VAL A 72 -1.20 -14.03 -26.07
CA VAL A 72 0.08 -13.89 -25.37
C VAL A 72 0.55 -15.23 -24.85
N THR A 73 1.86 -15.45 -24.88
CA THR A 73 2.49 -16.54 -24.14
C THR A 73 3.29 -15.95 -22.99
N ILE A 74 2.96 -16.37 -21.78
CA ILE A 74 3.60 -15.93 -20.53
C ILE A 74 4.17 -17.14 -19.79
N VAL A 75 5.20 -16.93 -18.99
CA VAL A 75 5.91 -18.01 -18.29
C VAL A 75 5.61 -17.94 -16.80
N ALA A 76 5.01 -19.00 -16.27
CA ALA A 76 4.78 -19.20 -14.85
C ALA A 76 6.07 -19.64 -14.13
N ALA A 77 6.16 -19.33 -12.83
CA ALA A 77 7.26 -19.77 -11.99
C ALA A 77 7.29 -21.30 -11.83
N ASP A 78 6.11 -21.91 -11.72
CA ASP A 78 5.90 -23.34 -11.57
C ASP A 78 4.53 -23.76 -12.11
N SER A 79 4.27 -25.07 -12.10
CA SER A 79 3.01 -25.65 -12.56
C SER A 79 1.80 -25.23 -11.71
N THR A 80 1.99 -24.91 -10.43
CA THR A 80 0.90 -24.48 -9.55
C THR A 80 0.42 -23.09 -9.95
N GLN A 81 1.36 -22.19 -10.26
CA GLN A 81 1.03 -20.87 -10.78
C GLN A 81 0.38 -20.94 -12.17
N ALA A 82 0.87 -21.82 -13.06
CA ALA A 82 0.25 -22.02 -14.37
C ALA A 82 -1.23 -22.47 -14.26
N GLN A 83 -1.50 -23.45 -13.40
CA GLN A 83 -2.87 -23.92 -13.11
C GLN A 83 -3.73 -22.84 -12.44
N MET A 84 -3.14 -22.00 -11.57
CA MET A 84 -3.85 -20.86 -11.00
C MET A 84 -4.30 -19.88 -12.08
N TRP A 85 -3.42 -19.55 -13.02
CA TRP A 85 -3.77 -18.66 -14.13
C TRP A 85 -4.90 -19.25 -14.98
N GLU A 86 -4.82 -20.52 -15.36
CA GLU A 86 -5.91 -21.20 -16.07
C GLU A 86 -7.25 -21.05 -15.35
N LYS A 87 -7.31 -21.33 -14.05
CA LYS A 87 -8.52 -21.15 -13.25
C LYS A 87 -9.10 -19.72 -13.30
N LEU A 88 -8.26 -18.71 -13.37
CA LEU A 88 -8.68 -17.30 -13.44
C LEU A 88 -9.19 -16.91 -14.83
N TYR A 89 -8.51 -17.39 -15.88
CA TYR A 89 -8.80 -16.98 -17.26
C TYR A 89 -9.93 -17.81 -17.91
N THR A 90 -10.09 -19.10 -17.61
CA THR A 90 -11.14 -19.93 -18.23
C THR A 90 -12.56 -19.36 -18.05
N PRO A 91 -12.97 -18.87 -16.86
CA PRO A 91 -14.30 -18.27 -16.67
C PRO A 91 -14.52 -16.98 -17.48
N THR A 92 -13.46 -16.32 -17.95
CA THR A 92 -13.55 -15.11 -18.79
C THR A 92 -13.89 -15.41 -20.24
N GLY A 93 -13.94 -16.70 -20.63
CA GLY A 93 -14.07 -17.14 -22.01
C GLY A 93 -12.74 -17.16 -22.78
N ALA A 94 -11.62 -16.85 -22.12
CA ALA A 94 -10.30 -17.00 -22.71
C ALA A 94 -9.93 -18.48 -22.88
N ASN A 95 -9.33 -18.79 -24.02
CA ASN A 95 -8.69 -20.08 -24.27
C ASN A 95 -7.28 -20.06 -23.67
N VAL A 96 -7.00 -21.01 -22.77
CA VAL A 96 -5.74 -21.14 -22.05
C VAL A 96 -5.11 -22.47 -22.42
N ASP A 97 -3.86 -22.45 -22.89
CA ASP A 97 -3.08 -23.63 -23.20
C ASP A 97 -1.82 -23.66 -22.35
N ILE A 98 -1.61 -24.74 -21.59
CA ILE A 98 -0.48 -24.91 -20.69
C ILE A 98 0.50 -25.93 -21.30
N ASN A 99 1.74 -25.48 -21.55
CA ASN A 99 2.84 -26.33 -21.95
C ASN A 99 4.01 -26.21 -20.94
N GLY A 100 3.99 -27.08 -19.92
CA GLY A 100 4.92 -26.99 -18.81
C GLY A 100 4.69 -25.72 -17.99
N ASN A 101 5.65 -24.79 -18.04
CA ASN A 101 5.54 -23.49 -17.38
C ASN A 101 5.09 -22.38 -18.35
N GLU A 102 4.99 -22.66 -19.65
CA GLU A 102 4.47 -21.69 -20.62
C GLU A 102 2.95 -21.77 -20.65
N VAL A 103 2.30 -20.61 -20.57
CA VAL A 103 0.85 -20.46 -20.59
C VAL A 103 0.49 -19.51 -21.72
N THR A 104 -0.16 -20.03 -22.76
CA THR A 104 -0.71 -19.23 -23.86
C THR A 104 -2.14 -18.87 -23.54
N ILE A 105 -2.44 -17.56 -23.51
CA ILE A 105 -3.75 -17.00 -23.22
C ILE A 105 -4.26 -16.29 -24.47
N LYS A 106 -5.41 -16.74 -24.97
CA LYS A 106 -6.13 -16.13 -26.08
C LYS A 106 -7.51 -15.71 -25.62
N GLY A 107 -7.82 -14.42 -25.62
CA GLY A 107 -9.12 -13.97 -25.15
C GLY A 107 -9.34 -12.48 -25.28
N ASP A 108 -10.55 -12.06 -24.95
CA ASP A 108 -10.97 -10.67 -24.97
C ASP A 108 -10.49 -9.92 -23.72
N LEU A 109 -9.75 -8.81 -23.90
CA LEU A 109 -9.27 -7.99 -22.80
C LEU A 109 -10.39 -7.38 -21.97
N GLY A 110 -11.51 -6.99 -22.58
CA GLY A 110 -12.67 -6.45 -21.88
C GLY A 110 -13.22 -7.45 -20.86
N ASN A 111 -13.39 -8.72 -21.24
CA ASN A 111 -13.83 -9.79 -20.36
C ASN A 111 -12.80 -10.09 -19.25
N ILE A 112 -11.51 -10.13 -19.59
CA ILE A 112 -10.42 -10.34 -18.61
C ILE A 112 -10.39 -9.21 -17.57
N PHE A 113 -10.53 -7.96 -18.01
CA PHE A 113 -10.59 -6.81 -17.12
C PHE A 113 -11.85 -6.81 -16.28
N THR A 114 -13.01 -7.10 -16.86
CA THR A 114 -14.26 -7.18 -16.12
C THR A 114 -14.17 -8.21 -14.99
N ALA A 115 -13.61 -9.40 -15.26
CA ALA A 115 -13.43 -10.44 -14.24
C ALA A 115 -12.44 -10.00 -13.14
N SER A 116 -11.24 -9.56 -13.52
CA SER A 116 -10.21 -9.15 -12.55
C SER A 116 -10.62 -7.93 -11.71
N ILE A 117 -11.36 -6.97 -12.29
CA ILE A 117 -11.91 -5.82 -11.56
C ILE A 117 -13.08 -6.24 -10.66
N THR A 118 -13.92 -7.19 -11.08
CA THR A 118 -15.00 -7.72 -10.24
C THR A 118 -14.45 -8.42 -9.00
N ASP A 119 -13.41 -9.24 -9.17
CA ASP A 119 -12.71 -9.85 -8.03
C ASP A 119 -12.03 -8.81 -7.16
N SER A 120 -11.42 -7.79 -7.77
CA SER A 120 -10.84 -6.66 -7.04
C SER A 120 -11.91 -5.95 -6.20
N ASP A 121 -13.11 -5.69 -6.73
CA ASP A 121 -14.21 -5.07 -5.99
C ASP A 121 -14.72 -5.95 -4.85
N ALA A 122 -14.88 -7.26 -5.09
CA ALA A 122 -15.23 -8.19 -4.03
C ALA A 122 -14.18 -8.17 -2.92
N MET A 123 -12.89 -8.21 -3.27
CA MET A 123 -11.79 -8.15 -2.30
C MET A 123 -11.75 -6.80 -1.58
N TYR A 124 -11.90 -5.69 -2.29
CA TYR A 124 -11.93 -4.36 -1.69
C TYR A 124 -13.05 -4.23 -0.67
N ASN A 125 -14.20 -4.86 -0.90
CA ASN A 125 -15.33 -4.87 0.03
C ASN A 125 -15.27 -6.00 1.08
N ASN A 126 -14.10 -6.63 1.27
CA ASN A 126 -13.88 -7.71 2.23
C ASN A 126 -14.73 -8.98 1.96
N GLN A 127 -15.17 -9.18 0.71
CA GLN A 127 -16.04 -10.28 0.28
C GLN A 127 -15.23 -11.43 -0.34
N GLY A 128 -14.15 -11.85 0.32
CA GLY A 128 -13.26 -12.88 -0.20
C GLY A 128 -13.94 -14.23 -0.43
N ASP A 129 -15.04 -14.52 0.30
CA ASP A 129 -15.84 -15.72 0.09
C ASP A 129 -16.40 -15.81 -1.33
N LYS A 130 -16.73 -14.67 -1.97
CA LYS A 130 -17.20 -14.66 -3.36
C LYS A 130 -16.12 -15.18 -4.31
N ILE A 131 -14.88 -14.73 -4.10
CA ILE A 131 -13.72 -15.13 -4.90
C ILE A 131 -13.40 -16.60 -4.62
N ALA A 132 -13.44 -17.01 -3.35
CA ALA A 132 -13.18 -18.39 -2.96
C ALA A 132 -14.20 -19.37 -3.55
N ASN A 133 -15.48 -18.98 -3.60
CA ASN A 133 -16.52 -19.79 -4.24
C ASN A 133 -16.35 -19.89 -5.76
N ASN A 134 -15.80 -18.86 -6.41
CA ASN A 134 -15.58 -18.86 -7.86
C ASN A 134 -14.39 -19.75 -8.27
N TYR A 135 -13.29 -19.71 -7.51
CA TYR A 135 -12.02 -20.34 -7.92
C TYR A 135 -11.59 -21.54 -7.06
N GLY A 136 -12.27 -21.78 -5.93
CA GLY A 136 -11.91 -22.83 -4.98
C GLY A 136 -10.58 -22.60 -4.26
N VAL A 137 -10.13 -21.35 -4.16
CA VAL A 137 -8.87 -20.94 -3.53
C VAL A 137 -9.09 -19.69 -2.67
N ASP A 138 -8.21 -19.38 -1.74
CA ASP A 138 -8.38 -18.17 -0.95
C ASP A 138 -8.27 -16.89 -1.80
N ALA A 139 -8.96 -15.84 -1.36
CA ALA A 139 -9.04 -14.57 -2.08
C ALA A 139 -7.67 -13.91 -2.33
N ARG A 140 -6.71 -14.04 -1.41
CA ARG A 140 -5.37 -13.47 -1.60
C ARG A 140 -4.61 -14.22 -2.68
N THR A 141 -4.71 -15.55 -2.70
CA THR A 141 -4.10 -16.38 -3.74
C THR A 141 -4.68 -16.09 -5.12
N ALA A 142 -6.00 -15.96 -5.26
CA ALA A 142 -6.63 -15.58 -6.53
C ALA A 142 -6.17 -14.20 -7.02
N SER A 143 -6.22 -13.18 -6.15
CA SER A 143 -5.77 -11.82 -6.49
C SER A 143 -4.28 -11.74 -6.79
N TYR A 144 -3.45 -12.54 -6.12
CA TYR A 144 -2.03 -12.68 -6.46
C TYR A 144 -1.82 -13.38 -7.81
N GLY A 145 -2.66 -14.36 -8.14
CA GLY A 145 -2.73 -14.97 -9.46
C GLY A 145 -3.01 -13.92 -10.54
N TRP A 146 -4.04 -13.09 -10.36
CA TRP A 146 -4.32 -11.96 -11.25
C TRP A 146 -3.13 -11.01 -11.37
N TYR A 147 -2.48 -10.68 -10.26
CA TYR A 147 -1.35 -9.74 -10.27
C TYR A 147 -0.19 -10.29 -11.08
N THR A 148 0.19 -11.54 -10.83
CA THR A 148 1.33 -12.18 -11.48
C THR A 148 1.07 -12.41 -12.96
N SER A 149 -0.12 -12.86 -13.36
CA SER A 149 -0.47 -13.08 -14.75
C SER A 149 -0.58 -11.79 -15.55
N LEU A 150 -1.27 -10.77 -15.02
CA LEU A 150 -1.42 -9.48 -15.67
C LEU A 150 -0.08 -8.76 -15.83
N LYS A 151 0.80 -8.86 -14.82
CA LYS A 151 2.17 -8.33 -14.91
C LYS A 151 2.96 -9.00 -16.04
N ALA A 152 2.89 -10.33 -16.14
CA ALA A 152 3.57 -11.07 -17.20
C ALA A 152 2.97 -10.75 -18.57
N MET A 153 1.64 -10.64 -18.67
CA MET A 153 0.91 -10.29 -19.89
C MET A 153 1.25 -8.87 -20.37
N SER A 154 1.31 -7.88 -19.48
CA SER A 154 1.77 -6.51 -19.81
C SER A 154 3.17 -6.54 -20.41
N GLY A 155 4.11 -7.26 -19.78
CA GLY A 155 5.46 -7.40 -20.32
C GLY A 155 5.54 -8.16 -21.65
N ALA A 156 4.61 -9.08 -21.92
CA ALA A 156 4.51 -9.77 -23.21
C ALA A 156 3.94 -8.86 -24.30
N LEU A 157 2.89 -8.09 -23.99
CA LEU A 157 2.27 -7.13 -24.91
C LEU A 157 3.22 -5.99 -25.29
N ASP A 158 4.02 -5.50 -24.34
CA ASP A 158 5.08 -4.52 -24.62
C ASP A 158 6.06 -5.03 -25.69
N LYS A 159 6.45 -6.31 -25.61
CA LYS A 159 7.34 -6.95 -26.61
C LYS A 159 6.66 -7.13 -27.97
N GLN A 160 5.34 -7.22 -28.00
CA GLN A 160 4.55 -7.26 -29.23
C GLN A 160 4.23 -5.86 -29.78
N GLY A 161 4.64 -4.79 -29.09
CA GLY A 161 4.33 -3.40 -29.48
C GLY A 161 2.89 -2.96 -29.13
N MET A 162 2.16 -3.77 -28.37
CA MET A 162 0.79 -3.52 -27.91
C MET A 162 0.79 -2.67 -26.63
N PHE A 163 1.38 -1.47 -26.73
CA PHE A 163 1.54 -0.55 -25.60
C PHE A 163 0.21 -0.03 -25.03
N PRO A 164 -0.83 0.28 -25.82
CA PRO A 164 -2.13 0.69 -25.28
C PRO A 164 -2.76 -0.36 -24.36
N GLU A 165 -2.73 -1.62 -24.77
CA GLU A 165 -3.25 -2.76 -24.02
C GLU A 165 -2.43 -3.01 -22.76
N SER A 166 -1.10 -2.98 -22.86
CA SER A 166 -0.20 -3.07 -21.71
C SER A 166 -0.44 -1.95 -20.70
N ALA A 167 -0.61 -0.70 -21.16
CA ALA A 167 -0.92 0.44 -20.30
C ALA A 167 -2.30 0.28 -19.61
N ALA A 168 -3.29 -0.28 -20.32
CA ALA A 168 -4.60 -0.59 -19.73
C ALA A 168 -4.47 -1.65 -18.61
N ILE A 169 -3.69 -2.72 -18.83
CA ILE A 169 -3.40 -3.72 -17.80
C ILE A 169 -2.77 -3.06 -16.56
N GLN A 170 -1.74 -2.23 -16.77
CA GLN A 170 -1.06 -1.56 -15.68
C GLN A 170 -1.98 -0.60 -14.90
N SER A 171 -2.94 0.03 -15.59
CA SER A 171 -3.98 0.85 -14.93
C SER A 171 -4.84 0.00 -14.01
N VAL A 172 -5.39 -1.11 -14.51
CA VAL A 172 -6.21 -2.05 -13.71
C VAL A 172 -5.44 -2.57 -12.50
N MET A 173 -4.17 -2.96 -12.70
CA MET A 173 -3.32 -3.42 -11.60
C MET A 173 -3.15 -2.35 -10.52
N LYS A 174 -2.74 -1.14 -10.90
CA LYS A 174 -2.40 -0.06 -9.95
C LYS A 174 -3.63 0.53 -9.25
N LYS A 175 -4.78 0.52 -9.92
CA LYS A 175 -5.99 1.25 -9.47
C LYS A 175 -7.11 0.37 -8.94
N ALA A 176 -7.17 -0.90 -9.34
CA ALA A 176 -8.13 -1.85 -8.82
C ALA A 176 -7.43 -2.93 -7.99
N LEU A 177 -6.51 -3.69 -8.59
CA LEU A 177 -6.01 -4.92 -7.97
C LEU A 177 -5.12 -4.68 -6.74
N GLU A 178 -4.10 -3.82 -6.86
CA GLU A 178 -3.14 -3.54 -5.78
C GLU A 178 -3.83 -2.90 -4.55
N PRO A 179 -4.69 -1.86 -4.68
CA PRO A 179 -5.42 -1.33 -3.54
C PRO A 179 -6.32 -2.39 -2.88
N SER A 180 -7.00 -3.21 -3.68
CA SER A 180 -7.91 -4.25 -3.16
C SER A 180 -7.15 -5.30 -2.37
N TYR A 181 -5.99 -5.73 -2.85
CA TYR A 181 -5.13 -6.69 -2.15
C TYR A 181 -4.54 -6.12 -0.85
N ASN A 182 -4.02 -4.89 -0.92
CA ASN A 182 -3.33 -4.24 0.20
C ASN A 182 -4.30 -3.89 1.34
N TYR A 183 -5.53 -3.47 1.00
CA TYR A 183 -6.53 -3.08 1.98
C TYR A 183 -7.54 -4.18 2.34
N TYR A 184 -7.31 -5.43 1.91
CA TYR A 184 -8.20 -6.54 2.24
C TYR A 184 -8.21 -6.82 3.75
N GLY A 185 -9.41 -6.82 4.33
CA GLY A 185 -9.67 -6.96 5.77
C GLY A 185 -9.82 -5.63 6.52
N ILE A 186 -9.59 -4.48 5.86
CA ILE A 186 -9.73 -3.14 6.46
C ILE A 186 -11.08 -2.54 6.10
N GLU A 187 -11.73 -1.83 7.04
CA GLU A 187 -13.00 -1.15 6.76
C GLU A 187 -12.76 0.25 6.18
N PRO A 188 -13.35 0.60 5.02
CA PRO A 188 -13.13 1.90 4.40
C PRO A 188 -13.81 3.02 5.20
N LYS A 189 -13.10 4.13 5.40
CA LYS A 189 -13.63 5.34 6.03
C LYS A 189 -13.41 6.55 5.13
N LYS A 190 -14.39 7.47 5.07
CA LYS A 190 -14.28 8.71 4.28
C LYS A 190 -13.46 9.75 5.05
N VAL A 191 -12.42 10.28 4.42
CA VAL A 191 -11.55 11.32 5.02
C VAL A 191 -12.32 12.55 5.48
N ALA A 192 -13.35 12.96 4.72
CA ALA A 192 -14.17 14.13 5.04
C ALA A 192 -14.77 14.06 6.45
N ASP A 193 -15.12 12.86 6.92
CA ASP A 193 -15.76 12.65 8.23
C ASP A 193 -14.75 12.70 9.40
N TYR A 194 -13.44 12.62 9.11
CA TYR A 194 -12.37 12.55 10.11
C TYR A 194 -11.37 13.71 10.00
N THR A 195 -11.70 14.77 9.25
CA THR A 195 -10.81 15.91 8.98
C THR A 195 -10.16 16.49 10.24
N VAL A 196 -10.94 16.66 11.33
CA VAL A 196 -10.43 17.19 12.61
C VAL A 196 -9.43 16.23 13.25
N ALA A 197 -9.74 14.93 13.30
CA ALA A 197 -8.86 13.93 13.88
C ALA A 197 -7.55 13.81 13.11
N VAL A 198 -7.61 13.79 11.77
CA VAL A 198 -6.43 13.78 10.89
C VAL A 198 -5.56 15.02 11.12
N PHE A 199 -6.18 16.21 11.16
CA PHE A 199 -5.46 17.46 11.42
C PHE A 199 -4.76 17.43 12.79
N LEU A 200 -5.45 17.00 13.85
CA LEU A 200 -4.88 16.91 15.19
C LEU A 200 -3.73 15.90 15.25
N LEU A 201 -3.84 14.74 14.59
CA LEU A 201 -2.76 13.75 14.54
C LEU A 201 -1.53 14.25 13.78
N LEU A 202 -1.72 14.96 12.67
CA LEU A 202 -0.62 15.57 11.91
C LEU A 202 0.06 16.70 12.70
N ALA A 203 -0.72 17.57 13.33
CA ALA A 203 -0.21 18.63 14.19
C ALA A 203 0.55 18.04 15.38
N PHE A 204 -0.01 17.00 16.01
CA PHE A 204 0.64 16.26 17.09
C PHE A 204 1.96 15.66 16.63
N TYR A 205 1.99 14.96 15.49
CA TYR A 205 3.21 14.37 14.93
C TYR A 205 4.33 15.42 14.74
N LEU A 206 3.99 16.58 14.18
CA LEU A 206 4.97 17.66 13.97
C LEU A 206 5.51 18.20 15.30
N VAL A 207 4.62 18.52 16.24
CA VAL A 207 5.01 19.03 17.57
C VAL A 207 5.82 17.99 18.33
N TYR A 208 5.40 16.73 18.31
CA TYR A 208 6.07 15.61 18.97
C TYR A 208 7.48 15.37 18.41
N THR A 209 7.64 15.42 17.08
CA THR A 209 8.94 15.25 16.42
C THR A 209 9.90 16.40 16.76
N LEU A 210 9.40 17.65 16.71
CA LEU A 210 10.19 18.82 17.09
C LEU A 210 10.54 18.80 18.58
N TRP A 211 9.61 18.39 19.43
CA TRP A 211 9.82 18.28 20.87
C TRP A 211 10.98 17.34 21.19
N TYR A 212 11.00 16.15 20.59
CA TYR A 212 12.14 15.23 20.71
C TYR A 212 13.43 15.87 20.20
N GLY A 213 13.42 16.43 18.99
CA GLY A 213 14.60 17.06 18.38
C GLY A 213 15.19 18.18 19.25
N PHE A 214 14.36 19.08 19.76
CA PHE A 214 14.78 20.14 20.65
C PHE A 214 15.29 19.63 22.01
N SER A 215 14.72 18.54 22.53
CA SER A 215 15.23 17.93 23.77
C SER A 215 16.69 17.49 23.63
N ILE A 216 17.03 16.83 22.51
CA ILE A 216 18.39 16.38 22.21
C ILE A 216 19.30 17.57 21.90
N TYR A 217 18.81 18.55 21.13
CA TYR A 217 19.54 19.77 20.82
C TYR A 217 19.97 20.52 22.10
N PHE A 218 19.06 20.74 23.04
CA PHE A 218 19.37 21.45 24.28
C PHE A 218 20.27 20.63 25.24
N LEU A 219 20.16 19.30 25.23
CA LEU A 219 21.10 18.45 25.96
C LEU A 219 22.51 18.57 25.37
N ALA A 220 22.65 18.50 24.04
CA ALA A 220 23.93 18.66 23.35
C ALA A 220 24.58 20.02 23.65
N ASP A 221 23.80 21.11 23.57
CA ASP A 221 24.26 22.45 23.96
C ASP A 221 24.66 22.50 25.45
N GLY A 222 23.88 21.87 26.33
CA GLY A 222 24.19 21.75 27.75
C GLY A 222 25.54 21.07 28.04
N PHE A 223 25.93 20.11 27.20
CA PHE A 223 27.24 19.46 27.22
C PHE A 223 28.35 20.28 26.54
N GLY A 224 28.02 21.38 25.87
CA GLY A 224 28.97 22.19 25.10
C GLY A 224 29.25 21.67 23.69
N ILE A 225 28.40 20.76 23.18
CA ILE A 225 28.46 20.27 21.80
C ILE A 225 27.62 21.24 20.95
N THR A 226 28.27 22.25 20.38
CA THR A 226 27.62 23.27 19.57
C THR A 226 27.91 23.09 18.08
N ALA A 227 26.94 23.42 17.22
CA ALA A 227 27.10 23.44 15.76
C ALA A 227 27.83 24.70 15.23
N SER A 228 28.66 25.34 16.06
CA SER A 228 29.45 26.50 15.64
C SER A 228 30.76 26.06 14.99
N LYS A 229 31.12 26.64 13.83
CA LYS A 229 32.43 26.44 13.20
C LYS A 229 33.54 26.67 14.23
N SER A 230 34.45 25.71 14.38
CA SER A 230 35.67 25.87 15.16
C SER A 230 36.41 27.13 14.70
N ALA A 231 36.71 28.04 15.63
CA ALA A 231 37.49 29.23 15.32
C ALA A 231 38.83 28.82 14.68
N LYS A 232 39.17 29.38 13.51
CA LYS A 232 40.50 29.22 12.91
C LYS A 232 41.52 29.68 13.95
N LYS A 233 42.39 28.78 14.41
CA LYS A 233 43.57 29.16 15.18
C LYS A 233 44.42 30.08 14.30
N VAL A 234 44.47 31.37 14.63
CA VAL A 234 45.51 32.26 14.13
C VAL A 234 46.78 31.85 14.85
N GLN A 235 47.71 31.21 14.14
CA GLN A 235 49.08 31.04 14.63
C GLN A 235 49.72 32.42 14.58
N ALA A 236 50.21 32.88 15.73
CA ALA A 236 51.02 34.08 15.88
C ALA A 236 52.46 33.80 15.45
#